data_AF-A0A7X1LPD6-F1
#
_entry.id   AF-A0A7X1LPD6-F1
#
_cell.length_a   1.000
_cell.length_b   1.000
_cell.length_c   1.000
_cell.angle_alpha   90.00
_cell.angle_beta   90.00
_cell.angle_gamma   90.00
#
_symmetry.space_group_name_H-M   'P 1'
#
loop_
_entity.id
_entity.type
_entity.pdbx_description
1 polymer ?
#
loop_
_entity_poly.entity_id
_entity_poly.type
_entity_poly.pdbx_seq_one_letter_code
_entity_poly.pdbx_strand_id
1 'polypeptide(L)'
;MTAPAATTAAILEQYTARLAEPIPPSPDEPWAVQSLADGAAGISLLHIEMASRYGTPWRPAHRWITAAAAGHISAADTCGLFLGAPAIGFVLTTVPPDCQHLYEPARKTLHQHITGLTHRRVDAALARIRAGELPTFAEYDLFYGLTGIGAYLLLTDPDGLALQRVLQYLVALTRPFAPGGRGLPGWWVRHDPGSVRIPAAWCGIVGFKPPRGAAGARQ
;
A
#
# COMPACT_ATOMS: atom_id res chain seq x y z
N MET A 1 14.23 -36.83 10.00
CA MET A 1 14.03 -35.36 10.07
C MET A 1 12.75 -34.92 9.33
N THR A 2 11.63 -35.62 9.50
CA THR A 2 10.41 -35.50 8.67
C THR A 2 9.23 -34.82 9.36
N ALA A 3 9.36 -34.47 10.65
CA ALA A 3 8.29 -33.88 11.46
C ALA A 3 7.95 -32.39 11.18
N PRO A 4 8.90 -31.47 10.92
CA PRO A 4 8.55 -30.04 10.84
C PRO A 4 7.77 -29.68 9.57
N ALA A 5 8.06 -30.33 8.44
CA ALA A 5 7.37 -30.07 7.17
C ALA A 5 5.89 -30.50 7.19
N ALA A 6 5.57 -31.61 7.87
CA ALA A 6 4.19 -32.07 8.05
C ALA A 6 3.37 -31.08 8.90
N THR A 7 4.00 -30.45 9.90
CA THR A 7 3.35 -29.43 10.73
C THR A 7 3.12 -28.13 9.95
N THR A 8 4.07 -27.68 9.13
CA THR A 8 3.89 -26.48 8.29
C THR A 8 2.76 -26.66 7.27
N ALA A 9 2.72 -27.80 6.57
CA ALA A 9 1.66 -28.09 5.60
C ALA A 9 0.26 -28.09 6.24
N ALA A 10 0.12 -28.72 7.42
CA ALA A 10 -1.15 -28.72 8.16
C ALA A 10 -1.57 -27.31 8.61
N ILE A 11 -0.63 -26.48 9.03
CA ILE A 11 -0.90 -25.08 9.39
C ILE A 11 -1.37 -24.28 8.17
N LEU A 12 -0.70 -24.42 7.02
CA LEU A 12 -1.10 -23.74 5.79
C LEU A 12 -2.49 -24.17 5.34
N GLU A 13 -2.81 -25.47 5.40
CA GLU A 13 -4.14 -25.99 5.10
C GLU A 13 -5.20 -25.39 6.05
N GLN A 14 -4.92 -25.34 7.36
CA GLN A 14 -5.83 -24.75 8.33
C GLN A 14 -6.10 -23.25 8.06
N TYR A 15 -5.06 -22.46 7.78
CA TYR A 15 -5.21 -21.03 7.50
C TYR A 15 -5.91 -20.77 6.16
N THR A 16 -5.56 -21.52 5.11
CA THR A 16 -6.19 -21.37 3.80
C THR A 16 -7.66 -21.77 3.83
N ALA A 17 -8.03 -22.81 4.59
CA ALA A 17 -9.43 -23.17 4.83
C ALA A 17 -10.18 -22.08 5.60
N ARG A 18 -9.57 -21.53 6.66
CA ARG A 18 -10.16 -20.43 7.45
C ARG A 18 -10.34 -19.14 6.63
N LEU A 19 -9.44 -18.90 5.68
CA LEU A 19 -9.44 -17.74 4.80
C LEU A 19 -9.94 -18.09 3.40
N ALA A 20 -10.80 -19.10 3.24
CA ALA A 20 -11.30 -19.49 1.92
C ALA A 20 -12.25 -18.45 1.32
N GLU A 21 -13.00 -17.74 2.17
CA GLU A 21 -14.09 -16.86 1.77
C GLU A 21 -13.87 -15.41 2.20
N PRO A 22 -14.01 -14.44 1.29
CA PRO A 22 -13.99 -13.03 1.64
C PRO A 22 -15.11 -12.65 2.59
N ILE A 23 -14.74 -11.95 3.65
CA ILE A 23 -15.68 -11.25 4.51
C ILE A 23 -15.92 -9.88 3.87
N PRO A 24 -17.19 -9.44 3.70
CA PRO A 24 -17.49 -8.10 3.21
C PRO A 24 -16.80 -7.02 4.05
N PRO A 25 -16.26 -5.95 3.43
CA PRO A 25 -15.69 -4.85 4.18
C PRO A 25 -16.72 -4.19 5.09
N SER A 26 -16.25 -3.60 6.19
CA SER A 26 -17.07 -2.68 6.97
C SER A 26 -17.54 -1.52 6.07
N PRO A 27 -18.83 -1.11 6.13
CA PRO A 27 -19.30 0.07 5.42
C PRO A 27 -18.56 1.36 5.81
N ASP A 28 -17.99 1.43 7.01
CA ASP A 28 -17.25 2.58 7.52
C ASP A 28 -15.83 2.67 6.94
N GLU A 29 -15.27 1.53 6.52
CA GLU A 29 -13.89 1.42 6.00
C GLU A 29 -13.84 0.59 4.72
N PRO A 30 -14.55 0.99 3.65
CA PRO A 30 -14.62 0.23 2.41
C PRO A 30 -13.27 0.11 1.71
N TRP A 31 -12.28 0.93 2.08
CA TRP A 31 -10.91 0.88 1.58
C TRP A 31 -10.05 -0.19 2.26
N ALA A 32 -10.43 -0.69 3.44
CA ALA A 32 -9.60 -1.61 4.23
C ALA A 32 -9.34 -2.95 3.52
N VAL A 33 -10.24 -3.37 2.62
CA VAL A 33 -10.03 -4.56 1.76
C VAL A 33 -8.81 -4.45 0.84
N GLN A 34 -8.36 -3.23 0.51
CA GLN A 34 -7.17 -3.00 -0.32
C GLN A 34 -5.87 -3.09 0.49
N SER A 35 -5.94 -3.26 1.82
CA SER A 35 -4.76 -3.33 2.69
C SER A 35 -3.96 -4.62 2.47
N LEU A 36 -2.64 -4.49 2.33
CA LEU A 36 -1.75 -5.66 2.36
C LEU A 36 -1.57 -6.22 3.77
N ALA A 37 -1.74 -5.40 4.82
CA ALA A 37 -1.55 -5.84 6.19
C ALA A 37 -2.73 -6.68 6.68
N ASP A 38 -3.95 -6.14 6.52
CA ASP A 38 -5.14 -6.67 7.20
C ASP A 38 -6.32 -6.89 6.24
N GLY A 39 -6.11 -6.73 4.93
CA GLY A 39 -7.17 -6.72 3.92
C GLY A 39 -7.19 -7.94 3.00
N ALA A 40 -8.19 -7.96 2.12
CA ALA A 40 -8.35 -8.95 1.06
C ALA A 40 -7.12 -8.99 0.13
N ALA A 41 -6.46 -7.86 -0.10
CA ALA A 41 -5.23 -7.81 -0.89
C ALA A 41 -4.10 -8.66 -0.25
N GLY A 42 -3.87 -8.54 1.06
CA GLY A 42 -2.90 -9.37 1.77
C GLY A 42 -3.25 -10.86 1.76
N ILE A 43 -4.52 -11.19 2.03
CA ILE A 43 -5.01 -12.58 2.03
C ILE A 43 -4.90 -13.21 0.64
N SER A 44 -5.06 -12.42 -0.43
CA SER A 44 -4.89 -12.93 -1.79
C SER A 44 -3.48 -13.44 -2.06
N LEU A 45 -2.44 -12.82 -1.49
CA LEU A 45 -1.05 -13.25 -1.65
C LEU A 45 -0.82 -14.66 -1.09
N LEU A 46 -1.47 -15.02 0.02
CA LEU A 46 -1.43 -16.37 0.55
C LEU A 46 -1.95 -17.37 -0.50
N HIS A 47 -3.15 -17.12 -1.05
CA HIS A 47 -3.75 -18.03 -2.03
C HIS A 47 -3.00 -18.06 -3.36
N ILE A 48 -2.39 -16.95 -3.78
CA ILE A 48 -1.51 -16.90 -4.95
C ILE A 48 -0.29 -17.81 -4.73
N GLU A 49 0.35 -17.75 -3.57
CA GLU A 49 1.50 -18.60 -3.29
C GLU A 49 1.12 -20.07 -3.11
N MET A 50 -0.04 -20.36 -2.53
CA MET A 50 -0.55 -21.73 -2.44
C MET A 50 -0.77 -22.33 -3.83
N ALA A 51 -1.36 -21.57 -4.76
CA ALA A 51 -1.55 -22.03 -6.12
C ALA A 51 -0.21 -22.21 -6.85
N SER A 52 0.73 -21.29 -6.66
CA SER A 52 2.00 -21.26 -7.40
C SER A 52 3.01 -22.31 -6.91
N ARG A 53 3.09 -22.56 -5.60
CA ARG A 53 4.10 -23.46 -5.00
C ARG A 53 3.56 -24.84 -4.64
N TYR A 54 2.27 -24.93 -4.33
CA TYR A 54 1.67 -26.16 -3.81
C TYR A 54 0.58 -26.73 -4.75
N GLY A 55 0.36 -26.09 -5.90
CA GLY A 55 -0.59 -26.58 -6.92
C GLY A 55 -2.05 -26.55 -6.48
N THR A 56 -2.39 -25.73 -5.47
CA THR A 56 -3.79 -25.58 -5.06
C THR A 56 -4.61 -24.88 -6.15
N PRO A 57 -5.95 -25.03 -6.17
CA PRO A 57 -6.78 -24.36 -7.17
C PRO A 57 -6.59 -22.84 -7.19
N TRP A 58 -6.64 -22.22 -8.38
CA TRP A 58 -6.53 -20.76 -8.55
C TRP A 58 -7.77 -19.98 -8.04
N ARG A 59 -8.93 -20.65 -7.95
CA ARG A 59 -10.22 -20.00 -7.67
C ARG A 59 -10.24 -19.16 -6.37
N PRO A 60 -9.69 -19.60 -5.23
CA PRO A 60 -9.62 -18.77 -4.02
C PRO A 60 -8.78 -17.50 -4.23
N ALA A 61 -7.63 -17.59 -4.89
CA ALA A 61 -6.80 -16.43 -5.20
C ALA A 61 -7.58 -15.40 -6.04
N HIS A 62 -8.24 -15.85 -7.10
CA HIS A 62 -9.08 -15.00 -7.92
C HIS A 62 -10.20 -14.33 -7.11
N ARG A 63 -10.85 -15.08 -6.21
CA ARG A 63 -11.93 -14.55 -5.36
C ARG A 63 -11.45 -13.41 -4.45
N TRP A 64 -10.29 -13.58 -3.81
CA TRP A 64 -9.72 -12.56 -2.94
C TRP A 64 -9.20 -11.34 -3.70
N ILE A 65 -8.60 -11.53 -4.89
CA ILE A 65 -8.20 -10.41 -5.77
C ILE A 65 -9.45 -9.60 -6.17
N THR A 66 -10.52 -10.28 -6.57
CA THR A 66 -11.79 -9.61 -6.94
C THR A 66 -12.40 -8.88 -5.75
N ALA A 67 -12.37 -9.46 -4.55
CA ALA A 67 -12.84 -8.78 -3.34
C ALA A 67 -12.02 -7.53 -3.01
N ALA A 68 -10.69 -7.59 -3.14
CA ALA A 68 -9.81 -6.45 -2.93
C ALA A 68 -10.04 -5.31 -3.94
N ALA A 69 -10.47 -5.66 -5.16
CA ALA A 69 -10.74 -4.73 -6.25
C ALA A 69 -12.24 -4.40 -6.47
N ALA A 70 -13.13 -4.85 -5.58
CA ALA A 70 -14.59 -4.72 -5.77
C ALA A 70 -15.10 -3.27 -5.67
N GLY A 71 -14.33 -2.40 -5.00
CA GLY A 71 -14.69 -0.99 -4.79
C GLY A 71 -13.80 -0.02 -5.57
N HIS A 72 -14.01 1.27 -5.33
CA HIS A 72 -13.13 2.32 -5.87
C HIS A 72 -11.71 2.13 -5.33
N ILE A 73 -10.73 2.03 -6.24
CA ILE A 73 -9.32 1.92 -5.88
C ILE A 73 -8.69 3.31 -5.86
N SER A 74 -8.15 3.70 -4.70
CA SER A 74 -7.56 5.04 -4.55
C SER A 74 -6.12 5.07 -5.06
N ALA A 75 -5.79 6.12 -5.82
CA ALA A 75 -4.41 6.51 -6.15
C ALA A 75 -4.09 7.91 -5.61
N ALA A 76 -4.67 8.23 -4.45
CA ALA A 76 -4.45 9.49 -3.74
C ALA A 76 -3.00 9.58 -3.22
N ASP A 77 -2.58 10.79 -2.87
CA ASP A 77 -1.19 11.06 -2.46
C ASP A 77 -0.81 10.42 -1.12
N THR A 78 -1.79 9.89 -0.38
CA THR A 78 -1.61 9.10 0.85
C THR A 78 -1.45 7.59 0.60
N CYS A 79 -1.68 7.12 -0.62
CA CYS A 79 -1.55 5.70 -0.96
C CYS A 79 -0.08 5.30 -1.11
N GLY A 80 0.21 4.04 -0.76
CA GLY A 80 1.54 3.44 -0.83
C GLY A 80 1.44 1.92 -0.98
N LEU A 81 2.55 1.21 -0.83
CA LEU A 81 2.60 -0.23 -1.07
C LEU A 81 1.56 -1.00 -0.26
N PHE A 82 1.23 -0.54 0.95
CA PHE A 82 0.30 -1.24 1.84
C PHE A 82 -1.16 -0.82 1.69
N LEU A 83 -1.48 0.24 0.93
CA LEU A 83 -2.87 0.61 0.65
C LEU A 83 -3.05 1.27 -0.72
N GLY A 84 -4.10 0.86 -1.42
CA GLY A 84 -4.65 1.55 -2.58
C GLY A 84 -4.17 0.92 -3.88
N ALA A 85 -4.06 1.74 -4.92
CA ALA A 85 -3.60 1.30 -6.23
C ALA A 85 -2.22 0.61 -6.17
N PRO A 86 -1.21 1.08 -5.41
CA PRO A 86 0.08 0.38 -5.35
C PRO A 86 -0.03 -1.01 -4.70
N ALA A 87 -0.89 -1.19 -3.69
CA ALA A 87 -1.13 -2.49 -3.05
C ALA A 87 -1.73 -3.50 -4.02
N ILE A 88 -2.81 -3.12 -4.72
CA ILE A 88 -3.45 -4.00 -5.71
C ILE A 88 -2.50 -4.23 -6.90
N GLY A 89 -1.80 -3.19 -7.36
CA GLY A 89 -0.80 -3.29 -8.39
C GLY A 89 0.27 -4.33 -8.04
N PHE A 90 0.79 -4.30 -6.82
CA PHE A 90 1.75 -5.28 -6.30
C PHE A 90 1.17 -6.69 -6.25
N VAL A 91 -0.06 -6.89 -5.76
CA VAL A 91 -0.72 -8.21 -5.80
C VAL A 91 -0.75 -8.77 -7.23
N LEU A 92 -1.05 -7.94 -8.22
CA LEU A 92 -1.13 -8.40 -9.61
C LEU A 92 0.24 -8.74 -10.22
N THR A 93 1.37 -8.30 -9.64
CA THR A 93 2.71 -8.72 -10.10
C THR A 93 3.07 -10.12 -9.63
N THR A 94 2.40 -10.64 -8.60
CA THR A 94 2.67 -11.98 -8.04
C THR A 94 1.84 -13.08 -8.69
N VAL A 95 0.89 -12.72 -9.56
CA VAL A 95 0.04 -13.68 -10.29
C VAL A 95 0.90 -14.59 -11.19
N PRO A 96 0.72 -15.93 -11.12
CA PRO A 96 1.51 -16.88 -11.91
C PRO A 96 1.23 -16.72 -13.42
N PRO A 97 2.21 -17.02 -14.28
CA PRO A 97 2.14 -16.78 -15.73
C PRO A 97 0.83 -17.25 -16.40
N ASP A 98 0.37 -18.45 -16.05
CA ASP A 98 -0.83 -19.05 -16.63
C ASP A 98 -2.11 -18.24 -16.37
N CYS A 99 -2.12 -17.42 -15.32
CA CYS A 99 -3.26 -16.60 -14.92
C CYS A 99 -3.10 -15.11 -15.24
N GLN A 100 -1.92 -14.66 -15.70
CA GLN A 100 -1.63 -13.22 -15.88
C GLN A 100 -2.57 -12.55 -16.88
N HIS A 101 -2.95 -13.27 -17.95
CA HIS A 101 -3.86 -12.76 -18.99
C HIS A 101 -5.23 -12.31 -18.44
N LEU A 102 -5.67 -12.87 -17.31
CA LEU A 102 -6.94 -12.51 -16.66
C LEU A 102 -6.91 -11.09 -16.07
N TYR A 103 -5.73 -10.54 -15.79
CA TYR A 103 -5.56 -9.28 -15.06
C TYR A 103 -4.85 -8.20 -15.87
N GLU A 104 -4.46 -8.49 -17.12
CA GLU A 104 -3.68 -7.57 -17.95
C GLU A 104 -4.31 -6.16 -18.08
N PRO A 105 -5.64 -6.01 -18.32
CA PRO A 105 -6.26 -4.68 -18.38
C PRO A 105 -6.20 -3.93 -17.04
N ALA A 106 -6.36 -4.65 -15.92
CA ALA A 106 -6.29 -4.08 -14.59
C ALA A 106 -4.87 -3.66 -14.23
N ARG A 107 -3.87 -4.49 -14.56
CA ARG A 107 -2.44 -4.20 -14.38
C ARG A 107 -2.05 -2.93 -15.11
N LYS A 108 -2.41 -2.80 -16.38
CA LYS A 108 -2.10 -1.63 -17.20
C LYS A 108 -2.72 -0.35 -16.61
N THR A 109 -4.00 -0.40 -16.25
CA THR A 109 -4.71 0.75 -15.66
C THR A 109 -4.08 1.17 -14.32
N LEU A 110 -3.84 0.22 -13.43
CA LEU A 110 -3.22 0.49 -12.13
C LEU A 110 -1.80 1.05 -12.29
N HIS A 111 -1.01 0.49 -13.19
CA HIS A 111 0.36 0.95 -13.44
C HIS A 111 0.40 2.41 -13.92
N GLN A 112 -0.54 2.82 -14.78
CA GLN A 112 -0.68 4.23 -15.19
C GLN A 112 -1.00 5.14 -14.01
N HIS A 113 -1.94 4.75 -13.15
CA HIS A 113 -2.29 5.53 -11.96
C HIS A 113 -1.15 5.60 -10.94
N ILE A 114 -0.44 4.49 -10.71
CA ILE A 114 0.71 4.43 -9.79
C ILE A 114 1.86 5.30 -10.33
N THR A 115 2.10 5.28 -11.64
CA THR A 115 3.09 6.16 -12.29
C THR A 115 2.72 7.63 -12.09
N GLY A 116 1.46 8.01 -12.33
CA GLY A 116 0.98 9.37 -12.09
C GLY A 116 1.10 9.80 -10.63
N LEU A 117 0.74 8.92 -9.68
CA LEU A 117 0.91 9.12 -8.24
C LEU A 117 2.40 9.34 -7.88
N THR A 118 3.29 8.52 -8.45
CA THR A 118 4.73 8.60 -8.23
C THR A 118 5.27 9.96 -8.65
N HIS A 119 4.92 10.44 -9.84
CA HIS A 119 5.38 11.74 -10.32
C HIS A 119 4.95 12.87 -9.39
N ARG A 120 3.66 12.95 -9.04
CA ARG A 120 3.14 13.99 -8.13
C ARG A 120 3.86 14.00 -6.79
N ARG A 121 4.07 12.81 -6.19
CA ARG A 121 4.72 12.70 -4.88
C ARG A 121 6.21 13.03 -4.93
N VAL A 122 6.92 12.63 -5.98
CA VAL A 122 8.32 13.05 -6.17
C VAL A 122 8.41 14.57 -6.38
N ASP A 123 7.51 15.17 -7.16
CA ASP A 123 7.49 16.62 -7.37
C ASP A 123 7.31 17.37 -6.05
N ALA A 124 6.35 16.94 -5.22
CA ALA A 124 6.11 17.49 -3.90
C ALA A 124 7.34 17.34 -2.99
N ALA A 125 7.95 16.15 -2.95
CA ALA A 125 9.09 15.87 -2.11
C ALA A 125 10.34 16.67 -2.54
N LEU A 126 10.60 16.81 -3.83
CA LEU A 126 11.70 17.64 -4.33
C LEU A 126 11.42 19.14 -4.14
N ALA A 127 10.17 19.59 -4.21
CA ALA A 127 9.79 20.96 -3.88
C ALA A 127 10.04 21.27 -2.41
N ARG A 128 9.69 20.36 -1.50
CA ARG A 128 10.01 20.45 -0.06
C ARG A 128 11.53 20.56 0.17
N ILE A 129 12.34 19.71 -0.48
CA ILE A 129 13.80 19.79 -0.36
C ILE A 129 14.30 21.19 -0.77
N ARG A 130 13.81 21.72 -1.90
CA ARG A 130 14.17 23.07 -2.37
C ARG A 130 13.72 24.17 -1.40
N ALA A 131 12.59 24.00 -0.73
CA ALA A 131 12.08 24.92 0.27
C ALA A 131 12.85 24.89 1.60
N GLY A 132 13.77 23.94 1.78
CA GLY A 132 14.49 23.83 3.06
C GLY A 132 13.61 23.29 4.19
N GLU A 133 12.65 22.42 3.87
CA GLU A 133 11.71 21.83 4.82
C GLU A 133 12.05 20.37 5.16
N LEU A 134 11.77 19.91 6.38
CA LEU A 134 12.01 18.52 6.81
C LEU A 134 10.91 17.58 6.29
N PRO A 135 11.25 16.34 5.90
CA PRO A 135 10.26 15.34 5.49
C PRO A 135 9.40 14.85 6.65
N THR A 136 8.43 13.99 6.32
CA THR A 136 7.73 13.10 7.27
C THR A 136 8.09 11.64 6.94
N PHE A 137 7.90 10.70 7.89
CA PHE A 137 8.19 9.26 7.63
C PHE A 137 7.39 8.73 6.43
N ALA A 138 6.12 9.09 6.33
CA ALA A 138 5.22 8.65 5.25
C ALA A 138 5.63 9.19 3.86
N GLU A 139 6.58 10.13 3.76
CA GLU A 139 7.12 10.58 2.48
C GLU A 139 7.99 9.48 1.83
N TYR A 140 8.80 8.77 2.61
CA TYR A 140 9.84 7.86 2.11
C TYR A 140 9.82 6.44 2.69
N ASP A 141 8.97 6.12 3.68
CA ASP A 141 8.92 4.76 4.24
C ASP A 141 8.44 3.70 3.22
N LEU A 142 8.45 2.43 3.66
CA LEU A 142 8.02 1.29 2.85
C LEU A 142 6.49 1.18 2.74
N PHE A 143 5.76 1.60 3.78
CA PHE A 143 4.33 1.34 3.90
C PHE A 143 3.50 2.29 3.05
N TYR A 144 3.77 3.58 3.23
CA TYR A 144 3.06 4.69 2.63
C TYR A 144 3.97 5.55 1.75
N GLY A 145 5.29 5.43 1.88
CA GLY A 145 6.26 6.27 1.21
C GLY A 145 6.65 5.86 -0.20
N LEU A 146 7.49 6.71 -0.79
CA LEU A 146 8.05 6.52 -2.14
C LEU A 146 8.94 5.28 -2.24
N THR A 147 9.49 4.76 -1.14
CA THR A 147 10.26 3.50 -1.15
C THR A 147 9.38 2.31 -1.50
N GLY A 148 8.17 2.22 -0.91
CA GLY A 148 7.21 1.16 -1.24
C GLY A 148 6.75 1.20 -2.69
N ILE A 149 6.46 2.41 -3.20
CA ILE A 149 6.10 2.60 -4.60
C ILE A 149 7.29 2.25 -5.51
N GLY A 150 8.51 2.62 -5.12
CA GLY A 150 9.74 2.26 -5.82
C GLY A 150 9.95 0.74 -5.93
N ALA A 151 9.63 -0.02 -4.89
CA ALA A 151 9.69 -1.49 -4.93
C ALA A 151 8.72 -2.09 -5.96
N TYR A 152 7.50 -1.55 -6.06
CA TYR A 152 6.56 -1.93 -7.11
C TYR A 152 7.10 -1.61 -8.52
N LEU A 153 7.66 -0.41 -8.70
CA LEU A 153 8.20 0.02 -9.99
C LEU A 153 9.43 -0.81 -10.41
N LEU A 154 10.29 -1.16 -9.46
CA LEU A 154 11.45 -2.02 -9.71
C LEU A 154 11.05 -3.40 -10.28
N LEU A 155 9.89 -3.92 -9.88
CA LEU A 155 9.37 -5.21 -10.37
C LEU A 155 8.64 -5.08 -11.72
N THR A 156 8.18 -3.89 -12.11
CA THR A 156 7.25 -3.73 -13.24
C THR A 156 7.81 -2.93 -14.40
N ASP A 157 8.64 -1.94 -14.12
CA ASP A 157 9.27 -1.06 -15.10
C ASP A 157 10.63 -0.55 -14.56
N PRO A 158 11.65 -1.43 -14.47
CA PRO A 158 12.94 -1.10 -13.86
C PRO A 158 13.73 -0.02 -14.63
N ASP A 159 13.45 0.16 -15.92
CA ASP A 159 14.06 1.20 -16.76
C ASP A 159 13.18 2.46 -16.86
N GLY A 160 12.04 2.46 -16.15
CA GLY A 160 11.03 3.51 -16.19
C GLY A 160 11.46 4.83 -15.56
N LEU A 161 11.02 5.93 -16.16
CA LEU A 161 11.25 7.29 -15.64
C LEU A 161 10.71 7.47 -14.20
N ALA A 162 9.61 6.80 -13.86
CA ALA A 162 9.03 6.88 -12.52
C ALA A 162 9.99 6.33 -11.46
N LEU A 163 10.59 5.16 -11.70
CA LEU A 163 11.57 4.57 -10.78
C LEU A 163 12.83 5.44 -10.69
N GLN A 164 13.34 5.90 -11.83
CA GLN A 164 14.50 6.80 -11.87
C GLN A 164 14.28 8.03 -10.97
N ARG A 165 13.08 8.63 -11.02
CA ARG A 165 12.72 9.79 -10.21
C ARG A 165 12.61 9.47 -8.72
N VAL A 166 12.07 8.31 -8.36
CA VAL A 166 12.07 7.83 -6.96
C VAL A 166 13.50 7.68 -6.45
N LEU A 167 14.39 7.05 -7.23
CA LEU A 167 15.79 6.87 -6.84
C LEU A 167 16.52 8.21 -6.71
N GLN A 168 16.29 9.15 -7.63
CA GLN A 168 16.82 10.52 -7.52
C GLN A 168 16.38 11.20 -6.22
N TYR A 169 15.10 11.07 -5.85
CA TYR A 169 14.59 11.59 -4.58
C TYR A 169 15.25 10.91 -3.37
N LEU A 170 15.33 9.58 -3.34
CA LEU A 170 15.93 8.84 -2.23
C LEU A 170 17.43 9.18 -2.07
N VAL A 171 18.16 9.39 -3.16
CA VAL A 171 19.54 9.88 -3.14
C VAL A 171 19.62 11.32 -2.66
N ALA A 172 18.69 12.20 -3.04
CA ALA A 172 18.65 13.57 -2.52
C ALA A 172 18.40 13.58 -1.01
N LEU A 173 17.59 12.65 -0.50
CA LEU A 173 17.26 12.51 0.92
C LEU A 173 18.47 12.10 1.78
N THR A 174 19.50 11.46 1.22
CA THR A 174 20.72 11.11 1.97
C THR A 174 21.72 12.26 2.09
N ARG A 175 21.52 13.36 1.35
CA ARG A 175 22.42 14.52 1.40
C ARG A 175 22.23 15.29 2.71
N PRO A 176 23.30 15.91 3.25
CA PRO A 176 23.18 16.78 4.41
C PRO A 176 22.16 17.89 4.18
N PHE A 177 21.40 18.17 5.23
CA PHE A 177 20.35 19.17 5.26
C PHE A 177 20.61 20.08 6.46
N ALA A 178 20.76 21.39 6.22
CA ALA A 178 21.21 22.34 7.22
C ALA A 178 20.16 23.40 7.58
N PRO A 179 19.01 23.01 8.18
CA PRO A 179 18.02 23.98 8.61
C PRO A 179 18.56 24.76 9.81
N GLY A 180 18.68 26.08 9.68
CA GLY A 180 19.20 26.94 10.76
C GLY A 180 20.65 26.64 11.15
N GLY A 181 21.49 26.17 10.22
CA GLY A 181 22.93 25.98 10.43
C GLY A 181 23.35 24.70 11.16
N ARG A 182 22.41 23.81 11.53
CA ARG A 182 22.73 22.50 12.10
C ARG A 182 22.75 21.45 10.99
N GLY A 183 23.88 20.79 10.77
CA GLY A 183 23.99 19.69 9.81
C GLY A 183 23.19 18.47 10.27
N LEU A 184 21.99 18.30 9.73
CA LEU A 184 21.17 17.10 9.91
C LEU A 184 21.26 16.23 8.65
N PRO A 185 21.02 14.91 8.75
CA PRO A 185 20.75 14.11 7.57
C PRO A 185 19.45 14.58 6.88
N GLY A 186 19.38 14.54 5.55
CA GLY A 186 18.20 14.97 4.80
C GLY A 186 16.93 14.16 5.05
N TRP A 187 17.07 12.96 5.61
CA TRP A 187 15.97 12.09 6.05
C TRP A 187 15.49 12.39 7.48
N TRP A 188 16.08 13.35 8.19
CA TRP A 188 15.67 13.66 9.55
C TRP A 188 14.21 14.15 9.60
N VAL A 189 13.43 13.65 10.57
CA VAL A 189 12.03 14.05 10.79
C VAL A 189 11.89 14.77 12.14
N ARG A 190 10.94 15.70 12.26
CA ARG A 190 10.71 16.43 13.53
C ARG A 190 9.94 15.61 14.57
N HIS A 191 9.21 14.60 14.12
CA HIS A 191 8.25 13.88 14.93
C HIS A 191 8.82 12.55 15.45
N ASP A 192 8.40 12.14 16.65
CA ASP A 192 8.75 10.83 17.21
C ASP A 192 8.25 9.72 16.26
N PRO A 193 9.02 8.65 16.00
CA PRO A 193 8.54 7.49 15.23
C PRO A 193 7.19 6.93 15.72
N GLY A 194 6.83 7.08 17.01
CA GLY A 194 5.54 6.67 17.56
C GLY A 194 4.35 7.59 17.25
N SER A 195 4.60 8.76 16.63
CA SER A 195 3.58 9.80 16.40
C SER A 195 3.04 9.81 14.97
N VAL A 196 3.32 8.78 14.16
CA VAL A 196 2.67 8.54 12.86
C VAL A 196 1.19 8.24 13.12
N ARG A 197 0.42 9.31 13.32
CA ARG A 197 -1.03 9.26 13.33
C ARG A 197 -1.44 9.08 11.89
N ILE A 198 -2.04 7.94 11.56
CA ILE A 198 -2.71 7.76 10.26
C ILE A 198 -3.59 9.01 10.06
N PRO A 199 -3.33 9.85 9.03
CA PRO A 199 -4.06 11.10 8.88
C PRO A 199 -5.57 10.86 8.90
N ALA A 200 -6.35 11.72 9.54
CA ALA A 200 -7.82 11.65 9.46
C ALA A 200 -8.33 11.83 8.00
N ALA A 201 -7.46 12.24 7.06
CA ALA A 201 -7.74 12.26 5.63
C ALA A 201 -8.03 10.87 5.02
N TRP A 202 -7.75 9.80 5.76
CA TRP A 202 -8.16 8.42 5.41
C TRP A 202 -9.68 8.23 5.62
N CYS A 203 -10.34 9.12 6.38
CA CYS A 203 -11.79 9.23 6.54
C CYS A 203 -12.42 10.27 5.58
N GLY A 204 -11.64 10.80 4.62
CA GLY A 204 -12.03 11.91 3.76
C GLY A 204 -12.76 11.51 2.47
N ILE A 205 -13.69 10.56 2.51
CA ILE A 205 -14.80 10.51 1.54
C ILE A 205 -16.01 11.08 2.26
N VAL A 206 -16.59 12.11 1.66
CA VAL A 206 -17.61 13.02 2.19
C VAL A 206 -18.67 12.33 3.08
N GLY A 207 -18.79 12.81 4.32
CA GLY A 207 -20.06 12.89 5.04
C GLY A 207 -20.08 12.23 6.41
N PHE A 208 -19.88 13.01 7.48
CA PHE A 208 -20.87 13.19 8.57
C PHE A 208 -20.31 14.17 9.62
N LYS A 209 -21.06 15.26 9.86
CA LYS A 209 -20.83 16.17 10.99
C LYS A 209 -21.70 15.68 12.15
N PRO A 210 -21.16 15.25 13.30
CA PRO A 210 -22.00 14.93 14.45
C PRO A 210 -22.64 16.22 15.00
N PRO A 211 -23.93 16.20 15.36
CA PRO A 211 -24.53 17.33 16.06
C PRO A 211 -23.87 17.46 17.44
N ARG A 212 -23.32 18.65 17.72
CA ARG A 212 -22.97 19.01 19.09
C ARG A 212 -24.27 19.09 19.88
N GLY A 213 -24.45 18.18 20.82
CA GLY A 213 -25.43 18.34 21.88
C GLY A 213 -25.09 19.61 22.66
N ALA A 214 -26.01 20.56 22.65
CA ALA A 214 -26.10 21.58 23.70
C ALA A 214 -27.29 21.18 24.58
N ALA A 215 -26.95 20.85 25.83
CA ALA A 215 -27.91 20.67 26.91
C ALA A 215 -28.75 21.93 27.11
N GLY A 216 -30.03 21.75 27.46
CA GLY A 216 -30.91 22.85 27.83
C GLY A 216 -32.34 22.43 28.08
N ALA A 217 -32.56 21.57 29.08
CA ALA A 217 -33.88 21.45 29.71
C ALA A 217 -33.75 21.92 31.17
N ARG A 218 -34.22 23.14 31.43
CA ARG A 218 -34.71 23.58 32.73
C ARG A 218 -36.22 23.78 32.58
N GLN A 219 -36.93 23.22 33.55
CA GLN A 219 -38.36 23.35 33.89
C GLN A 219 -39.32 22.61 32.97
#